data_AF-A0A3L7Z6A3-F1
#
_entry.id   AF-A0A3L7Z6A3-F1
#
_cell.length_a   1.000
_cell.length_b   1.000
_cell.length_c   1.000
_cell.angle_alpha   90.00
_cell.angle_beta   90.00
_cell.angle_gamma   90.00
#
_symmetry.space_group_name_H-M   'P 1'
#
loop_
_entity.id
_entity.type
_entity.pdbx_description
1 polymer ?
#
loop_
_entity_poly.entity_id
_entity_poly.type
_entity_poly.pdbx_seq_one_letter_code
_entity_poly.pdbx_strand_id
1 'polypeptide(L)' 'MALPVEIRKEIKKRLPYGTLTKIASKLGITSAAVCNYINGRGSNKRIEDAILIECKYLKEEEESKMLIANEFIKSI' A
#
# COMPACT_ATOMS: atom_id res chain seq x y z
N MET A 1 5.91 17.21 -3.08
CA MET A 1 4.52 17.43 -2.62
C MET A 1 4.07 16.19 -1.89
N ALA A 2 3.23 16.30 -0.87
CA ALA A 2 2.64 15.13 -0.24
C ALA A 2 1.25 14.85 -0.84
N LEU A 3 0.84 13.59 -0.94
CA LEU A 3 -0.46 13.20 -1.48
C LEU A 3 -1.61 13.91 -0.73
N PRO A 4 -2.72 14.28 -1.40
CA PRO A 4 -3.92 14.78 -0.72
C PRO A 4 -4.45 13.77 0.31
N VAL A 5 -5.04 14.26 1.40
CA VAL A 5 -5.49 13.42 2.53
C VAL A 5 -6.57 12.43 2.07
N GLU A 6 -7.42 12.85 1.15
CA GLU A 6 -8.48 12.06 0.53
C GLU A 6 -7.87 10.84 -0.17
N ILE A 7 -6.81 11.05 -0.95
CA ILE A 7 -6.10 9.99 -1.66
C ILE A 7 -5.43 9.03 -0.68
N ARG A 8 -4.83 9.53 0.40
CA ARG A 8 -4.23 8.68 1.45
C ARG A 8 -5.26 7.78 2.11
N LYS A 9 -6.46 8.30 2.39
CA LYS A 9 -7.57 7.54 2.97
C LYS A 9 -8.10 6.48 2.00
N GLU A 10 -8.21 6.81 0.71
CA GLU A 10 -8.58 5.84 -0.32
C GLU A 10 -7.56 4.71 -0.45
N ILE A 11 -6.27 5.04 -0.44
CA ILE A 11 -5.19 4.03 -0.41
C ILE A 11 -5.37 3.09 0.79
N LYS A 12 -5.60 3.63 1.99
CA LYS A 12 -5.80 2.82 3.19
C LYS A 12 -6.92 1.78 3.02
N LYS A 13 -8.02 2.14 2.36
CA LYS A 13 -9.16 1.22 2.14
C LYS A 13 -8.80 0.06 1.21
N ARG A 14 -7.86 0.26 0.29
CA ARG A 14 -7.42 -0.75 -0.70
C ARG A 14 -6.25 -1.59 -0.19
N LEU A 15 -5.51 -1.10 0.80
CA LEU A 15 -4.40 -1.86 1.37
C LEU A 15 -4.92 -3.06 2.17
N PRO A 16 -4.31 -4.25 1.98
CA PRO A 16 -4.62 -5.42 2.80
C PRO A 16 -4.38 -5.17 4.29
N TYR A 17 -5.08 -5.94 5.11
CA TYR A 17 -4.89 -5.91 6.56
C TYR A 17 -3.42 -6.15 6.94
N GLY A 18 -2.92 -5.39 7.92
CA GLY A 18 -1.53 -5.49 8.39
C GLY A 18 -0.48 -4.74 7.55
N THR A 19 -0.85 -4.20 6.38
CA THR A 19 0.11 -3.50 5.50
C THR A 19 0.75 -2.28 6.16
N LEU A 20 -0.01 -1.50 6.93
CA LEU A 20 0.54 -0.33 7.63
C LEU A 20 1.58 -0.74 8.69
N THR A 21 1.35 -1.86 9.37
CA THR A 21 2.30 -2.42 10.33
C THR A 21 3.56 -2.90 9.62
N LYS A 22 3.42 -3.58 8.47
CA LYS A 22 4.55 -3.98 7.62
C LYS A 22 5.40 -2.78 7.20
N ILE A 23 4.77 -1.70 6.75
CA ILE A 23 5.44 -0.46 6.36
C ILE A 23 6.16 0.17 7.56
N ALA A 24 5.50 0.22 8.72
CA ALA A 24 6.09 0.76 9.94
C ALA A 24 7.36 -0.02 10.35
N SER A 25 7.30 -1.35 10.33
CA SER A 25 8.45 -2.23 10.60
C SER A 25 9.58 -2.03 9.59
N LYS A 26 9.28 -1.95 8.29
CA LYS A 26 10.28 -1.69 7.24
C LYS A 26 11.01 -0.36 7.44
N LEU A 27 10.30 0.65 7.92
CA LEU A 27 10.84 2.00 8.13
C LEU A 27 11.49 2.18 9.51
N GLY A 28 11.35 1.23 10.43
CA GLY A 28 11.82 1.35 11.81
C GLY A 28 11.05 2.39 12.62
N ILE A 29 9.76 2.58 12.34
CA ILE A 29 8.90 3.57 12.99
C ILE A 29 7.66 2.92 13.61
N THR A 30 6.90 3.67 14.38
CA THR A 30 5.64 3.19 14.94
C THR A 30 4.53 3.18 13.90
N SER A 31 3.60 2.24 14.03
CA SER A 31 2.38 2.20 13.22
C SER A 31 1.53 3.47 13.39
N ALA A 32 1.59 4.11 14.57
CA ALA A 32 0.97 5.40 14.83
C ALA A 32 1.50 6.51 13.91
N ALA A 33 2.81 6.52 13.62
CA ALA A 33 3.39 7.50 12.70
C ALA A 33 2.84 7.34 11.27
N VAL A 34 2.69 6.10 10.81
CA VAL A 34 2.07 5.78 9.51
C VAL A 34 0.60 6.20 9.49
N CYS A 35 -0.15 5.88 10.55
CA CYS A 35 -1.54 6.31 10.70
C CYS A 35 -1.70 7.85 10.71
N ASN A 36 -0.79 8.57 11.37
CA ASN A 36 -0.80 10.04 11.38
C ASN A 36 -0.60 10.60 9.98
N TYR A 37 0.33 10.04 9.19
CA TYR A 37 0.49 10.41 7.78
C TYR A 37 -0.79 10.15 6.98
N ILE A 38 -1.39 8.96 7.11
CA ILE A 38 -2.63 8.60 6.38
C ILE A 38 -3.78 9.57 6.72
N ASN A 39 -3.90 9.95 7.99
CA ASN A 39 -4.95 10.84 8.47
C ASN A 39 -4.68 12.33 8.21
N GLY A 40 -3.57 12.68 7.54
CA GLY A 40 -3.24 14.07 7.22
C GLY A 40 -2.67 14.88 8.39
N ARG A 41 -2.29 14.23 9.50
CA ARG A 41 -1.69 14.88 10.67
C ARG A 41 -0.19 15.19 10.50
N GLY A 42 0.31 15.09 9.27
CA GLY A 42 1.70 15.38 8.92
C GLY A 42 2.02 15.01 7.48
N SER A 43 3.16 15.50 7.01
CA SER A 43 3.80 15.07 5.77
C SER A 43 5.07 14.31 6.11
N ASN A 44 5.22 13.12 5.57
CA ASN A 44 6.45 12.35 5.70
C ASN A 44 6.70 11.61 4.39
N LYS A 45 7.67 12.11 3.64
CA LYS A 45 8.00 11.57 2.32
C LYS A 45 8.42 10.10 2.38
N ARG A 46 9.13 9.68 3.43
CA ARG A 46 9.54 8.28 3.60
C ARG A 46 8.35 7.34 3.76
N ILE A 47 7.31 7.80 4.46
CA ILE A 47 6.07 7.03 4.62
C ILE A 47 5.28 7.01 3.32
N GLU A 48 5.20 8.15 2.63
CA GLU A 48 4.56 8.25 1.31
C GLU A 48 5.19 7.31 0.29
N ASP A 49 6.52 7.36 0.13
CA ASP A 49 7.27 6.53 -0.80
C ASP A 49 7.07 5.03 -0.47
N ALA A 50 7.13 4.65 0.81
CA ALA A 50 6.92 3.27 1.23
C ALA A 50 5.50 2.76 0.94
N ILE A 51 4.48 3.61 1.10
CA ILE A 51 3.09 3.28 0.75
C ILE A 51 2.96 3.08 -0.76
N LEU A 52 3.52 4.00 -1.57
CA LEU A 52 3.45 3.92 -3.02
C LEU A 52 4.16 2.66 -3.57
N ILE A 53 5.31 2.32 -3.01
CA ILE A 53 6.04 1.09 -3.35
C ILE A 53 5.18 -0.14 -3.04
N GLU A 54 4.56 -0.19 -1.87
CA GLU A 54 3.71 -1.32 -1.49
C GLU A 54 2.45 -1.42 -2.37
N CYS A 55 1.83 -0.30 -2.72
CA CYS A 55 0.73 -0.27 -3.69
C CYS A 55 1.15 -0.80 -5.07
N LYS A 56 2.36 -0.48 -5.52
CA LYS A 56 2.91 -0.99 -6.78
C LYS A 56 3.07 -2.50 -6.73
N TYR A 57 3.66 -3.04 -5.66
CA TYR A 57 3.80 -4.49 -5.50
C TYR A 57 2.47 -5.23 -5.46
N LEU A 58 1.46 -4.68 -4.78
CA LEU A 58 0.13 -5.30 -4.74
C LEU A 58 -0.51 -5.37 -6.12
N LYS A 59 -0.36 -4.32 -6.92
CA LYS A 59 -0.86 -4.30 -8.30
C LYS A 59 -0.18 -5.36 -9.17
N GLU A 60 1.15 -5.46 -9.08
CA GLU A 60 1.93 -6.46 -9.82
C GLU A 60 1.55 -7.90 -9.40
N GLU A 61 1.31 -8.12 -8.11
CA GLU A 61 0.88 -9.42 -7.59
C GLU A 61 -0.52 -9.80 -8.09
N GLU A 62 -1.45 -8.85 -8.14
CA GLU A 62 -2.81 -9.05 -8.65
C GLU A 62 -2.81 -9.37 -10.15
N GLU A 63 -2.03 -8.63 -10.95
CA GLU A 63 -1.84 -8.89 -12.38
C GLU A 63 -1.24 -10.29 -12.63
N SER A 64 -0.26 -10.70 -11.82
CA SER A 64 0.36 -12.02 -11.90
C SER A 64 -0.62 -13.15 -11.57
N LYS A 65 -1.44 -12.97 -10.51
CA LYS A 65 -2.48 -13.93 -10.14
C LYS A 65 -3.52 -14.09 -11.25
N MET A 66 -3.94 -12.99 -11.87
CA MET A 66 -4.89 -13.01 -12.98
C MET A 66 -4.34 -13.70 -14.22
N LEU A 67 -3.04 -13.50 -14.53
CA LEU A 67 -2.39 -14.18 -15.65
C LEU A 67 -2.38 -15.71 -15.43
N ILE A 68 -1.93 -16.16 -14.26
CA ILE A 68 -1.91 -17.58 -13.90
C ILE A 68 -3.32 -18.18 -13.99
N ALA A 69 -4.32 -17.50 -13.40
CA ALA A 69 -5.71 -17.97 -13.44
C ALA A 69 -6.23 -18.13 -14.87
N ASN A 70 -5.91 -17.19 -15.77
CA ASN A 70 -6.30 -17.27 -17.18
C ASN A 70 -5.61 -18.42 -17.93
N GLU A 71 -4.34 -18.72 -17.63
CA GLU A 71 -3.64 -19.88 -18.21
C GLU A 71 -4.28 -21.19 -17.77
N PHE A 72 -4.67 -21.31 -16.50
CA PHE A 72 -5.39 -22.48 -15.99
C PHE A 72 -6.76 -22.66 -16.66
N ILE A 73 -7.53 -21.59 -16.86
CA ILE A 73 -8.85 -21.66 -17.51
C ILE A 73 -8.73 -22.10 -18.98
N LYS A 74 -7.69 -21.65 -19.71
CA LYS A 74 -7.47 -22.03 -21.11
C LYS A 74 -6.99 -23.47 -21.30
N SER A 75 -6.52 -24.12 -20.24
CA SER A 75 -6.02 -25.50 -20.26
C SER A 75 -7.10 -26.55 -20.00
N ILE A 76 -8.35 -26.14 -19.76
CA ILE A 76 -9.54 -26.99 -19.58
C ILE A 76 -10.36 -26.97 -20.87
#